data_AF-A0AAV5YB51-F1
#
_entry.id   AF-A0AAV5YB51-F1
#
_cell.length_a   1.000
_cell.length_b   1.000
_cell.length_c   1.000
_cell.angle_alpha   90.00
_cell.angle_beta   90.00
_cell.angle_gamma   90.00
#
_symmetry.space_group_name_H-M   'P 1'
#
loop_
_entity.id
_entity.type
_entity.pdbx_description
1 polymer ?
#
loop_
_entity_poly.entity_id
_entity_poly.type
_entity_poly.pdbx_seq_one_letter_code
_entity_poly.pdbx_strand_id
1 'polypeptide(L)'
;MDRILESAQGLVQRLSATQLDVIPPERKRSIRDLSFHIFRVGLSFIDTMDQGSMPDTWFEERAPESMHDGGDVARWGALVRGRITGWFEGARDDEFDRTLQIYYGPQGAHDLLERTTWHCGQHLRQLYILAERLGVTPPAPLPTAAFKGLPLPDAIW
;
A
#
# COMPACT_ATOMS: atom_id res chain seq x y z
N MET A 1 -1.11 9.46 2.93
CA MET A 1 -1.34 8.00 2.80
C MET A 1 -2.77 7.65 2.37
N ASP A 2 -3.81 8.03 3.13
CA ASP A 2 -5.19 7.56 2.89
C ASP A 2 -5.69 7.73 1.44
N ARG A 3 -5.51 8.91 0.83
CA ARG A 3 -5.89 9.17 -0.58
C ARG A 3 -5.24 8.21 -1.58
N ILE A 4 -4.01 7.75 -1.33
CA ILE A 4 -3.31 6.77 -2.17
C ILE A 4 -4.00 5.41 -2.04
N LEU A 5 -4.32 5.00 -0.82
CA LEU A 5 -5.03 3.75 -0.54
C LEU A 5 -6.46 3.77 -1.10
N GLU A 6 -7.13 4.91 -1.06
CA GLU A 6 -8.44 5.11 -1.68
C GLU A 6 -8.39 4.90 -3.20
N SER A 7 -7.44 5.52 -3.88
CA SER A 7 -7.24 5.31 -5.32
C SER A 7 -6.91 3.86 -5.64
N ALA A 8 -6.06 3.21 -4.83
CA ALA A 8 -5.77 1.80 -4.98
C ALA A 8 -7.03 0.95 -4.84
N GLN A 9 -7.86 1.21 -3.81
CA GLN A 9 -9.11 0.49 -3.56
C GLN A 9 -10.07 0.62 -4.73
N GLY A 10 -10.28 1.85 -5.23
CA GLY A 10 -11.18 2.10 -6.37
C GLY A 10 -10.69 1.47 -7.68
N LEU A 11 -9.37 1.37 -7.87
CA LEU A 11 -8.78 0.71 -9.03
C LEU A 11 -8.92 -0.81 -8.94
N VAL A 12 -8.50 -1.40 -7.82
CA VAL A 12 -8.50 -2.85 -7.62
C VAL A 12 -9.91 -3.43 -7.72
N GLN A 13 -10.93 -2.70 -7.24
CA GLN A 13 -12.32 -3.11 -7.34
C GLN A 13 -12.78 -3.37 -8.80
N ARG A 14 -12.09 -2.82 -9.80
CA ARG A 14 -12.40 -3.00 -11.23
C ARG A 14 -11.70 -4.19 -11.87
N LEU A 15 -10.79 -4.85 -11.17
CA LEU A 15 -10.04 -5.99 -11.68
C LEU A 15 -10.85 -7.28 -11.51
N SER A 16 -10.90 -8.10 -12.56
CA SER A 16 -11.44 -9.46 -12.47
C SER A 16 -10.49 -10.40 -11.74
N ALA A 17 -11.00 -11.55 -11.29
CA ALA A 17 -10.17 -12.62 -10.72
C ALA A 17 -9.05 -13.05 -11.68
N THR A 18 -9.37 -13.24 -12.97
CA THR A 18 -8.39 -13.64 -13.99
C THR A 18 -7.30 -12.59 -14.22
N GLN A 19 -7.65 -11.30 -14.15
CA GLN A 19 -6.68 -10.20 -14.26
C GLN A 19 -5.77 -10.12 -13.04
N LEU A 20 -6.31 -10.39 -11.85
CA LEU A 20 -5.52 -10.43 -10.61
C LEU A 20 -4.47 -11.56 -10.60
N ASP A 21 -4.74 -12.68 -11.27
CA ASP A 21 -3.82 -13.83 -11.30
C ASP A 21 -2.67 -13.66 -12.30
N VAL A 22 -2.70 -12.61 -13.14
CA VAL A 22 -1.61 -12.28 -14.06
C VAL A 22 -0.33 -11.97 -13.27
N ILE A 23 0.78 -12.56 -13.70
CA ILE A 23 2.13 -12.23 -13.21
C ILE A 23 2.82 -11.37 -14.28
N PRO A 24 3.01 -10.06 -14.03
CA PRO A 24 3.72 -9.18 -14.97
C PRO A 24 5.19 -9.61 -15.12
N PRO A 25 5.80 -9.48 -16.31
CA PRO A 25 7.18 -9.90 -16.54
C PRO A 25 8.20 -9.14 -15.69
N GLU A 26 7.89 -7.90 -15.28
CA GLU A 26 8.75 -7.10 -14.40
C GLU A 26 8.65 -7.52 -12.92
N ARG A 27 7.76 -8.46 -12.58
CA ARG A 27 7.48 -8.86 -11.20
C ARG A 27 7.57 -10.37 -11.02
N LYS A 28 7.86 -10.78 -9.77
CA LYS A 28 7.84 -12.19 -9.35
C LYS A 28 6.49 -12.63 -8.76
N ARG A 29 5.57 -11.69 -8.57
CA ARG A 29 4.29 -11.87 -7.87
C ARG A 29 3.14 -11.37 -8.74
N SER A 30 1.95 -11.91 -8.50
CA SER A 30 0.75 -11.57 -9.28
C SER A 30 0.26 -10.15 -9.01
N ILE A 31 -0.69 -9.68 -9.82
CA ILE A 31 -1.38 -8.41 -9.57
C ILE A 31 -2.19 -8.47 -8.29
N ARG A 32 -2.71 -9.66 -7.90
CA ARG A 32 -3.35 -9.91 -6.61
C ARG A 32 -2.41 -9.60 -5.45
N ASP A 33 -1.20 -10.15 -5.50
CA ASP A 33 -0.18 -9.92 -4.48
C ASP A 33 0.24 -8.45 -4.44
N LEU A 34 0.43 -7.79 -5.59
CA LEU A 34 0.71 -6.35 -5.64
C LEU A 34 -0.43 -5.53 -5.00
N SER A 35 -1.67 -5.85 -5.34
CA SER A 35 -2.85 -5.13 -4.87
C SER A 35 -3.04 -5.29 -3.36
N PHE A 36 -2.87 -6.50 -2.84
CA PHE A 36 -2.82 -6.77 -1.40
C PHE A 36 -1.68 -6.00 -0.71
N HIS A 37 -0.49 -6.04 -1.32
CA HIS A 37 0.73 -5.48 -0.74
C HIS A 37 0.65 -3.96 -0.54
N ILE A 38 -0.02 -3.21 -1.44
CA ILE A 38 -0.27 -1.77 -1.25
C ILE A 38 -0.91 -1.49 0.12
N PHE A 39 -1.95 -2.24 0.48
CA PHE A 39 -2.63 -2.06 1.77
C PHE A 39 -1.82 -2.62 2.93
N ARG A 40 -1.12 -3.74 2.74
CA ARG A 40 -0.26 -4.32 3.78
C ARG A 40 0.87 -3.36 4.18
N VAL A 41 1.47 -2.66 3.22
CA VAL A 41 2.47 -1.60 3.46
C VAL A 41 1.88 -0.41 4.21
N GLY A 42 0.66 0.02 3.89
CA GLY A 42 0.00 1.07 4.66
C GLY A 42 -0.29 0.66 6.10
N LEU A 43 -0.76 -0.59 6.28
CA LEU A 43 -1.04 -1.16 7.60
C LEU A 43 0.24 -1.37 8.43
N SER A 44 1.38 -1.67 7.79
CA SER A 44 2.62 -1.95 8.52
C SER A 44 3.06 -0.78 9.38
N PHE A 45 2.81 0.47 8.97
CA PHE A 45 3.06 1.63 9.83
C PHE A 45 2.33 1.49 11.17
N ILE A 46 1.03 1.17 11.14
CA ILE A 46 0.21 1.03 12.34
C ILE A 46 0.65 -0.14 13.19
N ASP A 47 0.90 -1.30 12.56
CA ASP A 47 1.38 -2.48 13.28
C ASP A 47 2.73 -2.20 13.96
N THR A 48 3.62 -1.44 13.32
CA THR A 48 4.90 -1.03 13.92
C THR A 48 4.71 -0.05 15.06
N MET A 49 3.78 0.91 14.94
CA MET A 49 3.46 1.83 16.05
C MET A 49 2.95 1.08 17.27
N ASP A 50 2.13 0.04 17.07
CA ASP A 50 1.59 -0.79 18.14
C ASP A 50 2.66 -1.72 18.76
N GLN A 51 3.50 -2.35 17.93
CA GLN A 51 4.45 -3.38 18.37
C GLN A 51 5.85 -2.83 18.72
N GLY A 52 6.15 -1.60 18.33
CA GLY A 52 7.47 -0.98 18.45
C GLY A 52 8.54 -1.58 17.52
N SER A 53 8.18 -2.55 16.66
CA SER A 53 9.11 -3.15 15.70
C SER A 53 8.46 -3.57 14.38
N MET A 54 9.28 -3.69 13.33
CA MET A 54 8.87 -4.13 12.00
C MET A 54 9.84 -5.19 11.45
N PRO A 55 9.44 -6.47 11.38
CA PRO A 55 10.21 -7.50 10.69
C PRO A 55 10.12 -7.33 9.17
N ASP A 56 11.12 -7.83 8.44
CA ASP A 56 11.16 -7.82 6.97
C ASP A 56 10.08 -8.75 6.35
N THR A 57 9.77 -9.85 7.03
CA THR A 57 8.80 -10.86 6.60
C THR A 57 7.40 -10.30 6.28
N TRP A 58 7.01 -9.17 6.88
CA TRP A 58 5.73 -8.53 6.58
C TRP A 58 5.58 -8.12 5.11
N PHE A 59 6.69 -7.81 4.43
CA PHE A 59 6.65 -7.44 3.01
C PHE A 59 6.67 -8.65 2.07
N GLU A 60 6.96 -9.84 2.60
CA GLU A 60 6.88 -11.11 1.90
C GLU A 60 5.47 -11.70 1.92
N GLU A 61 4.59 -11.21 2.82
CA GLU A 61 3.20 -11.60 2.89
C GLU A 61 2.51 -11.53 1.52
N ARG A 62 1.70 -12.55 1.25
CA ARG A 62 0.92 -12.70 0.02
C ARG A 62 -0.55 -12.50 0.29
N ALA A 63 -1.30 -12.22 -0.77
CA ALA A 63 -2.75 -12.22 -0.66
C ALA A 63 -3.22 -13.59 -0.15
N PRO A 64 -4.14 -13.65 0.84
CA PRO A 64 -4.64 -14.92 1.36
C PRO A 64 -5.45 -15.65 0.28
N GLU A 65 -5.49 -16.99 0.35
CA GLU A 65 -6.21 -17.82 -0.63
C GLU A 65 -7.71 -17.49 -0.70
N SER A 66 -8.29 -16.97 0.39
CA SER A 66 -9.69 -16.53 0.46
C SER A 66 -9.98 -15.22 -0.27
N MET A 67 -8.96 -14.54 -0.79
CA MET A 67 -9.10 -13.30 -1.57
C MET A 67 -9.18 -13.66 -3.05
N HIS A 68 -10.38 -13.77 -3.60
CA HIS A 68 -10.65 -14.34 -4.93
C HIS A 68 -10.77 -13.30 -6.04
N ASP A 69 -11.26 -12.10 -5.74
CA ASP A 69 -11.48 -11.05 -6.74
C ASP A 69 -11.09 -9.64 -6.28
N GLY A 70 -11.25 -8.65 -7.16
CA GLY A 70 -10.95 -7.25 -6.85
C GLY A 70 -11.82 -6.69 -5.75
N GLY A 71 -13.03 -7.22 -5.57
CA GLY A 71 -13.93 -6.87 -4.47
C GLY A 71 -13.40 -7.33 -3.11
N ASP A 72 -12.84 -8.53 -3.02
CA ASP A 72 -12.20 -9.03 -1.78
C ASP A 72 -11.02 -8.14 -1.37
N VAL A 73 -10.14 -7.83 -2.33
CA VAL A 73 -8.99 -6.96 -2.07
C VAL A 73 -9.45 -5.55 -1.68
N ALA A 74 -10.49 -5.00 -2.35
CA ALA A 74 -11.03 -3.69 -2.02
C ALA A 74 -11.68 -3.64 -0.63
N ARG A 75 -12.37 -4.72 -0.21
CA ARG A 75 -12.90 -4.86 1.16
C ARG A 75 -11.77 -4.87 2.20
N TRP A 76 -10.70 -5.62 1.93
CA TRP A 76 -9.49 -5.57 2.77
C TRP A 76 -8.91 -4.15 2.84
N GLY A 77 -8.78 -3.47 1.71
CA GLY A 77 -8.32 -2.08 1.66
C GLY A 77 -9.18 -1.13 2.50
N ALA A 78 -10.50 -1.29 2.48
CA ALA A 78 -11.41 -0.50 3.29
C ALA A 78 -11.19 -0.74 4.80
N LEU A 79 -10.98 -1.99 5.23
CA LEU A 79 -10.65 -2.31 6.62
C LEU A 79 -9.33 -1.68 7.05
N VAL A 80 -8.30 -1.76 6.21
CA VAL A 80 -7.00 -1.13 6.46
C VAL A 80 -7.13 0.38 6.59
N ARG A 81 -7.84 1.04 5.67
CA ARG A 81 -8.10 2.49 5.75
C ARG A 81 -8.84 2.88 7.02
N GLY A 82 -9.82 2.09 7.43
CA GLY A 82 -10.52 2.28 8.71
C GLY A 82 -9.58 2.17 9.91
N ARG A 83 -8.71 1.16 9.95
CA ARG A 83 -7.71 0.98 11.01
C ARG A 83 -6.71 2.13 11.08
N ILE A 84 -6.23 2.60 9.92
CA ILE A 84 -5.33 3.75 9.80
C ILE A 84 -6.03 5.00 10.31
N THR A 85 -7.24 5.29 9.84
CA THR A 85 -8.02 6.47 10.24
C THR A 85 -8.21 6.50 11.76
N GLY A 86 -8.68 5.39 12.35
CA GLY A 86 -8.90 5.32 13.80
C GLY A 86 -7.61 5.45 14.61
N TRP A 87 -6.46 4.99 14.09
CA TRP A 87 -5.17 5.23 14.74
C TRP A 87 -4.82 6.72 14.74
N PHE A 88 -4.93 7.40 13.59
CA PHE A 88 -4.62 8.83 13.48
C PHE A 88 -5.56 9.72 14.31
N GLU A 89 -6.84 9.35 14.44
CA GLU A 89 -7.80 10.07 15.30
C GLU A 89 -7.43 10.00 16.79
N GLY A 90 -6.77 8.91 17.22
CA GLY A 90 -6.32 8.73 18.60
C GLY A 90 -4.85 9.09 18.86
N ALA A 91 -4.07 9.32 17.81
CA ALA A 91 -2.65 9.59 17.91
C ALA A 91 -2.39 10.99 18.50
N ARG A 92 -1.41 11.06 19.39
CA ARG A 92 -0.90 12.32 19.94
C ARG A 92 0.34 12.75 19.18
N ASP A 93 0.70 14.04 19.25
CA ASP A 93 1.87 14.57 18.53
C ASP A 93 3.17 13.83 18.90
N ASP A 94 3.32 13.41 20.15
CA ASP A 94 4.50 12.69 20.66
C ASP A 94 4.64 11.26 20.10
N GLU A 95 3.60 10.70 19.47
CA GLU A 95 3.71 9.43 18.76
C GLU A 95 4.69 9.51 17.57
N PHE A 96 4.78 10.67 16.91
CA PHE A 96 5.64 10.86 15.74
C PHE A 96 7.11 11.09 16.09
N ASP A 97 7.41 11.38 17.35
CA ASP A 97 8.78 11.56 17.89
C ASP A 97 9.43 10.22 18.28
N ARG A 98 8.66 9.12 18.26
CA ARG A 98 9.14 7.80 18.65
C ARG A 98 10.21 7.26 17.71
N THR A 99 11.17 6.54 18.27
CA THR A 99 12.10 5.69 17.51
C THR A 99 11.63 4.24 17.55
N LEU A 100 11.55 3.60 16.39
CA LEU A 100 11.01 2.26 16.16
C LEU A 100 12.11 1.30 15.69
N GLN A 101 12.02 0.03 16.05
CA GLN A 101 13.01 -0.98 15.65
C GLN A 101 12.62 -1.62 14.32
N ILE A 102 13.31 -1.27 13.25
CA ILE A 102 13.03 -1.79 11.91
C ILE A 102 14.10 -2.81 11.52
N TYR A 103 13.77 -3.77 10.66
CA TYR A 103 14.70 -4.81 10.18
C TYR A 103 16.02 -4.27 9.59
N TYR A 104 16.07 -3.01 9.16
CA TYR A 104 17.28 -2.34 8.66
C TYR A 104 17.87 -1.30 9.62
N GLY A 105 17.45 -1.33 10.89
CA GLY A 105 17.94 -0.45 11.96
C GLY A 105 16.87 0.47 12.54
N PRO A 106 17.19 1.22 13.61
CA PRO A 106 16.26 2.15 14.24
C PRO A 106 15.84 3.28 13.30
N GLN A 107 14.57 3.66 13.30
CA GLN A 107 14.01 4.74 12.46
C GLN A 107 13.05 5.63 13.26
N GLY A 108 12.93 6.90 12.90
CA GLY A 108 11.89 7.77 13.43
C GLY A 108 10.51 7.39 12.91
N ALA A 109 9.47 7.56 13.73
CA ALA A 109 8.09 7.28 13.33
C ALA A 109 7.64 8.16 12.16
N HIS A 110 8.02 9.43 12.13
CA HIS A 110 7.78 10.31 10.98
C HIS A 110 8.43 9.80 9.68
N ASP A 111 9.70 9.37 9.75
CA ASP A 111 10.42 8.83 8.59
C ASP A 111 9.78 7.53 8.09
N LEU A 112 9.31 6.67 9.00
CA LEU A 112 8.58 5.47 8.65
C LEU A 112 7.23 5.79 7.99
N LEU A 113 6.51 6.81 8.48
CA LEU A 113 5.26 7.27 7.86
C LEU A 113 5.49 7.80 6.44
N GLU A 114 6.54 8.59 6.23
CA GLU A 114 6.92 9.05 4.91
C GLU A 114 7.24 7.86 4.00
N ARG A 115 8.07 6.92 4.50
CA ARG A 115 8.48 5.72 3.77
C ARG A 115 7.32 4.87 3.32
N THR A 116 6.43 4.53 4.24
CA THR A 116 5.24 3.73 3.96
C THR A 116 4.31 4.47 2.99
N THR A 117 4.17 5.79 3.11
CA THR A 117 3.37 6.60 2.20
C THR A 117 3.89 6.58 0.76
N TRP A 118 5.18 6.85 0.53
CA TRP A 118 5.73 6.84 -0.82
C TRP A 118 5.84 5.43 -1.40
N HIS A 119 6.06 4.41 -0.56
CA HIS A 119 6.06 3.01 -0.99
C HIS A 119 4.67 2.58 -1.51
N CYS A 120 3.59 2.95 -0.81
CA CYS A 120 2.22 2.79 -1.31
C CYS A 120 2.02 3.53 -2.64
N GLY A 121 2.51 4.77 -2.73
CA GLY A 121 2.42 5.59 -3.95
C GLY A 121 3.12 4.96 -5.14
N GLN A 122 4.30 4.37 -4.94
CA GLN A 122 5.04 3.68 -5.99
C GLN A 122 4.29 2.46 -6.51
N HIS A 123 3.73 1.65 -5.62
CA HIS A 123 2.92 0.49 -6.02
C HIS A 123 1.59 0.88 -6.67
N LEU A 124 0.99 2.00 -6.27
CA LEU A 124 -0.16 2.55 -6.98
C LEU A 124 0.20 2.91 -8.44
N ARG A 125 1.35 3.56 -8.68
CA ARG A 125 1.81 3.87 -10.04
C ARG A 125 1.98 2.61 -10.90
N GLN A 126 2.58 1.57 -10.33
CA GLN A 126 2.72 0.26 -10.98
C GLN A 126 1.35 -0.34 -11.31
N LEU A 127 0.41 -0.31 -10.37
CA LEU A 127 -0.93 -0.86 -10.55
C LEU A 127 -1.72 -0.15 -11.66
N TYR A 128 -1.61 1.18 -11.78
CA TYR A 128 -2.23 1.95 -12.86
C TYR A 128 -1.73 1.48 -14.25
N ILE A 129 -0.41 1.34 -14.42
CA ILE A 129 0.19 0.87 -15.68
C ILE A 129 -0.27 -0.55 -16.01
N LEU A 130 -0.34 -1.43 -15.01
CA LEU A 130 -0.77 -2.81 -15.21
C LEU A 130 -2.27 -2.91 -15.55
N ALA A 131 -3.11 -2.10 -14.92
CA ALA A 131 -4.54 -2.04 -15.23
C ALA A 131 -4.78 -1.58 -16.68
N GLU A 132 -4.08 -0.53 -17.14
CA GLU A 132 -4.16 -0.06 -18.52
C GLU A 132 -3.72 -1.13 -19.53
N ARG A 133 -2.61 -1.84 -19.25
CA ARG A 133 -2.13 -2.96 -20.08
C ARG A 133 -3.15 -4.10 -20.20
N LEU A 134 -3.97 -4.29 -19.18
CA LEU A 134 -5.04 -5.30 -19.15
C LEU A 134 -6.38 -4.79 -19.72
N GLY A 135 -6.41 -3.57 -20.27
CA GLY A 135 -7.63 -2.97 -20.83
C GLY A 135 -8.64 -2.53 -19.79
N VAL A 136 -8.23 -2.39 -18.52
CA VAL A 136 -9.09 -1.89 -17.44
C VAL A 136 -8.97 -0.39 -17.37
N THR A 137 -10.08 0.32 -17.53
CA THR A 137 -10.10 1.79 -17.34
C THR A 137 -9.98 2.10 -15.84
N PRO A 138 -8.88 2.70 -15.38
CA PRO A 138 -8.72 3.03 -13.98
C PRO A 138 -9.58 4.25 -13.58
N PRO A 139 -9.86 4.47 -12.29
CA PRO A 139 -10.38 5.76 -11.82
C PRO A 139 -9.40 6.88 -12.18
N ALA A 140 -9.87 8.13 -12.20
CA ALA A 140 -9.00 9.28 -12.41
C ALA A 140 -7.79 9.21 -11.44
N PRO A 141 -6.55 9.31 -11.94
CA PRO A 141 -5.38 9.25 -11.08
C PRO A 141 -5.33 10.45 -10.13
N LEU A 142 -4.64 10.29 -9.00
CA LEU A 142 -4.34 11.41 -8.13
C LEU A 142 -3.53 12.46 -8.89
N PRO A 143 -3.80 13.76 -8.67
CA PRO A 143 -3.00 14.82 -9.28
C PRO A 143 -1.56 14.73 -8.78
N THR A 144 -0.56 15.08 -9.60
CA THR A 144 0.87 15.04 -9.23
C THR A 144 1.17 15.79 -7.94
N ALA A 145 0.45 16.87 -7.66
CA ALA A 145 0.57 17.63 -6.41
C ALA A 145 0.29 16.80 -5.14
N ALA A 146 -0.50 15.72 -5.23
CA ALA A 146 -0.76 14.81 -4.12
C ALA A 146 0.48 13.99 -3.70
N PHE A 147 1.49 13.92 -4.54
CA PHE A 147 2.75 13.22 -4.27
C PHE A 147 3.92 14.17 -3.98
N LYS A 148 3.68 15.49 -3.97
CA LYS A 148 4.74 16.48 -3.75
C LYS A 148 5.40 16.26 -2.38
N GLY A 149 6.72 16.20 -2.37
CA GLY A 149 7.52 15.99 -1.16
C GLY A 149 7.81 14.52 -0.84
N LEU A 150 7.13 13.57 -1.49
CA LEU A 150 7.45 12.16 -1.35
C LEU A 150 8.66 11.79 -2.22
N PRO A 151 9.65 11.05 -1.71
CA PRO A 151 10.82 10.61 -2.47
C PRO A 151 10.49 9.41 -3.36
N LEU A 152 9.54 9.59 -4.28
CA LEU A 152 9.17 8.56 -5.26
C LEU A 152 10.33 8.32 -6.24
N PRO A 153 10.69 7.06 -6.54
CA PRO A 153 11.68 6.76 -7.57
C PRO A 153 11.24 7.23 -8.96
N ASP A 154 12.18 7.67 -9.79
CA ASP A 154 11.92 7.98 -11.20
C ASP A 154 11.48 6.73 -11.96
N ALA A 155 12.21 5.62 -11.74
CA ALA A 155 11.88 4.31 -12.29
C ALA A 155 10.56 3.77 -11.71
N ILE A 156 9.79 3.08 -12.56
CA ILE A 156 8.53 2.45 -12.14
C ILE A 156 8.77 1.13 -11.42
N TRP A 157 9.77 0.35 -11.84
CA TRP A 157 10.00 -1.03 -11.38
C TRP A 157 11.20 -1.13 -10.45
#